data_AF-A0A259CQT1-F1
#
_entry.id   AF-A0A259CQT1-F1
#
_cell.length_a   1.000
_cell.length_b   1.000
_cell.length_c   1.000
_cell.angle_alpha   90.00
_cell.angle_beta   90.00
_cell.angle_gamma   90.00
#
_symmetry.space_group_name_H-M   'P 1'
#
loop_
_entity.id
_entity.type
_entity.pdbx_description
1 polymer ?
#
loop_
_entity_poly.entity_id
_entity_poly.type
_entity_poly.pdbx_seq_one_letter_code
_entity_poly.pdbx_strand_id
1 'polypeptide(L)'
;MELKDVILSTLAELDDIVVTDAVAQLQSDTTMVVETTEPVKAEEPASSSFADVLAGETTAVGSDDEVRMLEGIRERLLVLFEGFQSPNNVNIEAKVDLTLNFFEYLLATIDNRLDSIR
;
A
#
# COMPACT_ATOMS: atom_id res chain seq x y z
N MET A 1 4.01 -6.45 37.58
CA MET A 1 3.54 -7.34 36.49
C MET A 1 4.77 -7.78 35.72
N GLU A 2 4.89 -9.06 35.41
CA GLU A 2 5.97 -9.54 34.56
C GLU A 2 5.69 -9.13 33.11
N LEU A 3 6.73 -8.87 32.31
CA LEU A 3 6.60 -8.39 30.93
C LEU A 3 5.76 -9.33 30.06
N LYS A 4 5.77 -10.63 30.41
CA LYS A 4 4.98 -11.68 29.77
C LYS A 4 3.47 -11.46 29.93
N ASP A 5 3.02 -10.97 31.09
CA ASP A 5 1.59 -10.75 31.36
C ASP A 5 1.06 -9.52 30.62
N VAL A 6 1.90 -8.51 30.43
CA VAL A 6 1.57 -7.30 29.66
C VAL A 6 1.41 -7.65 28.18
N ILE A 7 2.33 -8.45 27.62
CA ILE A 7 2.29 -8.87 26.21
C ILE A 7 1.05 -9.75 25.93
N LEU A 8 0.72 -10.67 26.83
CA LEU A 8 -0.48 -11.53 26.70
C LEU A 8 -1.78 -10.72 26.80
N SER A 9 -1.84 -9.71 27.66
CA SER A 9 -2.98 -8.79 27.74
C SER A 9 -3.16 -8.00 26.44
N THR A 10 -2.08 -7.51 25.84
CA THR A 10 -2.17 -6.75 24.58
C THR A 10 -2.53 -7.63 23.39
N LEU A 11 -2.08 -8.89 23.37
CA LEU A 11 -2.46 -9.85 22.33
C LEU A 11 -3.95 -10.22 22.41
N ALA A 12 -4.48 -10.41 23.63
CA ALA A 12 -5.90 -10.68 23.85
C ALA A 12 -6.79 -9.50 23.41
N GLU A 13 -6.38 -8.25 23.70
CA GLU A 13 -7.10 -7.06 23.22
C GLU A 13 -7.10 -6.93 21.69
N LEU A 14 -6.05 -7.38 21.00
CA LEU A 14 -5.96 -7.33 19.53
C LEU A 14 -6.81 -8.40 18.83
N ASP A 15 -6.96 -9.59 19.43
CA ASP A 15 -7.81 -10.66 18.88
C ASP A 15 -9.31 -10.27 18.92
N ASP A 16 -9.76 -9.53 19.94
CA ASP A 16 -11.14 -9.06 20.05
C ASP A 16 -11.49 -7.99 18.99
N ILE A 17 -10.51 -7.22 18.51
CA ILE A 17 -10.71 -6.16 17.49
C ILE A 17 -10.97 -6.77 16.09
N VAL A 18 -10.45 -7.96 15.80
CA VAL A 18 -10.58 -8.58 14.47
C VAL A 18 -11.97 -9.22 14.26
N VAL A 19 -12.69 -9.57 15.33
CA VAL A 19 -13.99 -10.25 15.23
C VAL A 19 -15.17 -9.27 15.19
N THR A 20 -15.03 -8.04 15.70
CA THR A 20 -16.14 -7.09 15.78
C THR A 20 -16.38 -6.26 14.52
N ASP A 21 -15.37 -6.07 13.65
CA ASP A 21 -15.51 -5.24 12.43
C ASP A 21 -15.96 -6.03 11.18
N ALA A 22 -16.01 -7.37 11.24
CA ALA A 22 -16.34 -8.22 10.09
C ALA A 22 -17.77 -8.84 10.12
N VAL A 23 -18.58 -8.61 11.16
CA VAL A 23 -19.91 -9.26 11.32
C VAL A 23 -21.05 -8.26 11.58
N ALA A 24 -20.89 -6.99 11.21
CA ALA A 24 -21.94 -5.96 11.41
C ALA A 24 -22.71 -5.56 10.14
N GLN A 25 -22.47 -6.20 8.99
CA GLN A 25 -23.30 -5.99 7.79
C GLN A 25 -23.50 -7.29 7.04
N LEU A 26 -24.46 -8.12 7.50
CA LEU A 26 -25.35 -8.94 6.66
C LEU A 26 -26.35 -9.68 7.57
N GLN A 27 -27.56 -9.09 7.65
CA GLN A 27 -28.86 -9.75 7.76
C GLN A 27 -29.18 -10.62 8.99
N SER A 28 -29.88 -10.01 9.96
CA SER A 28 -31.15 -10.59 10.46
C SER A 28 -31.93 -9.56 11.29
N ASP A 29 -33.21 -9.43 10.94
CA ASP A 29 -34.32 -8.93 11.77
C ASP A 29 -34.56 -7.42 11.94
N THR A 30 -35.28 -6.88 10.96
CA THR A 30 -36.35 -5.90 11.22
C THR A 30 -37.68 -6.64 11.22
N THR A 31 -38.41 -6.55 12.34
CA THR A 31 -39.80 -7.00 12.47
C THR A 31 -40.77 -5.86 12.10
N MET A 32 -41.93 -6.23 11.53
CA MET A 32 -43.26 -5.57 11.58
C MET A 32 -43.80 -4.80 10.36
N VAL A 33 -44.89 -5.36 9.79
CA VAL A 33 -46.26 -4.79 9.70
C VAL A 33 -46.38 -3.27 9.43
N VAL A 34 -46.84 -2.98 8.20
CA VAL A 34 -47.94 -2.05 7.80
C VAL A 34 -47.81 -0.52 8.05
N GLU A 35 -48.05 0.19 6.93
CA GLU A 35 -48.65 1.52 6.75
C GLU A 35 -47.81 2.83 6.71
N THR A 36 -47.86 3.40 5.49
CA THR A 36 -48.13 4.80 5.07
C THR A 36 -47.18 5.99 5.32
N THR A 37 -47.07 6.76 4.22
CA THR A 37 -46.73 8.19 4.03
C THR A 37 -45.27 8.58 3.73
N GLU A 38 -45.06 9.09 2.51
CA GLU A 38 -43.94 9.96 2.06
C GLU A 38 -44.02 11.37 2.73
N PRO A 39 -43.15 12.38 2.46
CA PRO A 39 -41.91 12.47 1.64
C PRO A 39 -40.74 13.24 2.35
N VAL A 40 -39.66 13.53 1.61
CA VAL A 40 -38.78 14.76 1.67
C VAL A 40 -37.27 14.54 1.94
N LYS A 41 -36.51 14.57 0.83
CA LYS A 41 -35.39 15.48 0.46
C LYS A 41 -34.01 15.41 1.17
N ALA A 42 -32.99 15.45 0.31
CA ALA A 42 -31.58 15.90 0.49
C ALA A 42 -30.69 14.96 1.33
N GLU A 43 -29.43 14.65 1.00
CA GLU A 43 -28.44 15.11 0.02
C GLU A 43 -27.35 14.01 -0.02
N GLU A 44 -26.76 13.71 -1.19
CA GLU A 44 -25.45 13.02 -1.29
C GLU A 44 -24.29 13.98 -0.89
N PRO A 45 -22.98 13.66 -0.96
CA PRO A 45 -22.25 12.39 -1.23
C PRO A 45 -21.03 12.18 -0.28
N ALA A 46 -20.29 11.09 -0.45
CA ALA A 46 -18.81 11.08 -0.60
C ALA A 46 -18.17 9.73 -0.18
N SER A 47 -18.22 8.75 -1.08
CA SER A 47 -17.20 7.69 -1.11
C SER A 47 -15.97 8.27 -1.81
N SER A 48 -15.01 8.78 -1.04
CA SER A 48 -13.70 9.15 -1.57
C SER A 48 -12.84 7.90 -1.65
N SER A 49 -12.85 7.30 -2.84
CA SER A 49 -11.90 6.27 -3.24
C SER A 49 -10.47 6.79 -3.04
N PHE A 50 -9.64 6.00 -2.35
CA PHE A 50 -8.20 6.26 -2.19
C PHE A 50 -7.46 6.37 -3.54
N ALA A 51 -8.09 5.93 -4.64
CA ALA A 51 -7.58 6.11 -6.00
C ALA A 51 -7.68 7.55 -6.52
N ASP A 52 -8.55 8.38 -5.94
CA ASP A 52 -8.82 9.75 -6.42
C ASP A 52 -7.77 10.76 -5.90
N VAL A 53 -7.06 10.44 -4.82
CA VAL A 53 -5.99 11.30 -4.26
C VAL A 53 -4.72 11.28 -5.13
N LEU A 54 -4.53 10.25 -5.96
CA LEU A 54 -3.40 10.11 -6.88
C LEU A 54 -3.67 10.68 -8.28
N ALA A 55 -4.90 11.10 -8.57
CA ALA A 55 -5.30 11.64 -9.88
C ALA A 55 -5.12 13.17 -9.99
N GLY A 56 -4.58 13.82 -8.95
CA GLY A 56 -4.32 15.25 -8.91
C GLY A 56 -3.00 15.62 -9.58
N GLU A 57 -3.08 16.11 -10.81
CA GLU A 57 -2.13 17.00 -11.50
C GLU A 57 -0.65 16.57 -11.53
N THR A 58 -0.25 15.89 -12.61
CA THR A 58 1.13 15.97 -13.10
C THR A 58 1.17 16.30 -14.59
N THR A 59 0.76 17.51 -14.95
CA THR A 59 1.11 18.11 -16.25
C THR A 59 2.49 18.76 -16.18
N ALA A 60 3.49 17.95 -15.83
CA ALA A 60 4.87 18.23 -16.19
C ALA A 60 5.31 17.03 -17.02
N VAL A 61 5.10 17.10 -18.33
CA VAL A 61 5.63 16.11 -19.27
C VAL A 61 7.15 16.24 -19.19
N GLY A 62 7.77 15.45 -18.31
CA GLY A 62 9.20 15.18 -18.40
C GLY A 62 9.49 14.67 -19.81
N SER A 63 10.70 14.90 -20.32
CA SER A 63 11.12 14.32 -21.60
C SER A 63 10.74 12.84 -21.65
N ASP A 64 10.16 12.36 -22.76
CA ASP A 64 9.71 10.96 -22.90
C ASP A 64 10.83 9.97 -22.52
N ASP A 65 12.09 10.35 -22.77
CA ASP A 65 13.27 9.56 -22.39
C ASP A 65 13.45 9.47 -20.86
N GLU A 66 13.11 10.53 -20.13
CA GLU A 66 13.19 10.57 -18.66
C GLU A 66 12.09 9.73 -18.03
N VAL A 67 10.87 9.82 -18.55
CA VAL A 67 9.75 8.98 -18.13
C VAL A 67 10.13 7.51 -18.31
N ARG A 68 10.65 7.14 -19.49
CA ARG A 68 11.08 5.78 -19.79
C ARG A 68 12.22 5.30 -18.89
N MET A 69 13.18 6.16 -18.57
CA MET A 69 14.25 5.81 -17.64
C MET A 69 13.69 5.52 -16.24
N LEU A 70 12.84 6.40 -15.72
CA LEU A 70 12.24 6.26 -14.39
C LEU A 70 11.34 5.02 -14.29
N GLU A 71 10.56 4.73 -15.33
CA GLU A 71 9.79 3.49 -15.45
C GLU A 71 10.72 2.26 -15.40
N GLY A 72 11.81 2.28 -16.16
CA GLY A 72 12.78 1.18 -16.15
C GLY A 72 13.51 1.00 -14.81
N ILE A 73 13.74 2.07 -14.05
CA ILE A 73 14.27 1.98 -12.68
C ILE A 73 13.22 1.38 -11.75
N ARG A 74 11.97 1.85 -11.84
CA ARG A 74 10.85 1.36 -11.05
C ARG A 74 10.64 -0.14 -11.24
N GLU A 75 10.60 -0.63 -12.47
CA GLU A 75 10.44 -2.06 -12.77
C GLU A 75 11.57 -2.91 -12.17
N ARG A 76 12.82 -2.47 -12.31
CA ARG A 76 13.98 -3.18 -11.74
C ARG A 76 13.92 -3.24 -10.22
N LEU A 77 13.47 -2.17 -9.55
CA LEU A 77 13.26 -2.15 -8.10
C LEU A 77 12.14 -3.10 -7.67
N LEU A 78 11.02 -3.16 -8.41
CA LEU A 78 9.93 -4.08 -8.11
C LEU A 78 10.38 -5.55 -8.19
N VAL A 79 11.12 -5.91 -9.23
CA VAL A 79 11.69 -7.26 -9.40
C VAL A 79 12.69 -7.57 -8.28
N LEU A 80 13.52 -6.61 -7.87
CA LEU A 80 14.43 -6.78 -6.73
C LEU A 80 13.63 -7.09 -5.46
N PHE A 81 12.57 -6.35 -5.18
CA PHE A 81 11.75 -6.56 -3.98
C PHE A 81 11.04 -7.91 -3.99
N GLU A 82 10.52 -8.35 -5.13
CA GLU A 82 9.96 -9.69 -5.30
C GLU A 82 11.02 -10.78 -5.03
N GLY A 83 12.21 -10.64 -5.64
CA GLY A 83 13.33 -11.55 -5.42
C GLY A 83 13.84 -11.56 -3.98
N PHE A 84 13.78 -10.42 -3.29
CA PHE A 84 14.19 -10.28 -1.89
C PHE A 84 13.23 -10.99 -0.93
N GLN A 85 11.93 -10.98 -1.25
CA GLN A 85 10.89 -11.68 -0.48
C GLN A 85 10.81 -13.18 -0.81
N SER A 86 11.56 -13.66 -1.81
CA SER A 86 11.55 -15.06 -2.20
C SER A 86 11.96 -16.00 -1.04
N PRO A 87 11.14 -17.02 -0.72
CA PRO A 87 11.41 -17.95 0.37
C PRO A 87 12.62 -18.87 0.10
N ASN A 88 13.03 -19.00 -1.16
CA ASN A 88 14.18 -19.83 -1.57
C ASN A 88 15.52 -19.14 -1.31
N ASN A 89 15.51 -17.84 -1.02
CA ASN A 89 16.71 -17.06 -0.78
C ASN A 89 16.89 -16.86 0.73
N VAL A 90 17.52 -17.82 1.40
CA VAL A 90 17.58 -17.85 2.88
C VAL A 90 18.80 -17.12 3.43
N ASN A 91 19.85 -16.93 2.61
CA ASN A 91 21.08 -16.29 3.03
C ASN A 91 20.95 -14.76 3.02
N ILE A 92 20.82 -14.16 4.21
CA ILE A 92 20.62 -12.73 4.39
C ILE A 92 21.86 -11.92 3.99
N GLU A 93 23.07 -12.41 4.24
CA GLU A 93 24.31 -11.70 3.87
C GLU A 93 24.41 -11.57 2.35
N ALA A 94 24.19 -12.68 1.63
CA ALA A 94 24.19 -12.67 0.16
C ALA A 94 23.09 -11.76 -0.42
N LYS A 95 21.94 -11.67 0.25
CA LYS A 95 20.87 -10.73 -0.13
C LYS A 95 21.31 -9.28 0.01
N VAL A 96 21.87 -8.93 1.16
CA VAL A 96 22.33 -7.57 1.45
C VAL A 96 23.43 -7.18 0.47
N ASP A 97 24.42 -8.04 0.25
CA ASP A 97 25.51 -7.79 -0.71
C ASP A 97 24.98 -7.57 -2.13
N LEU A 98 24.06 -8.42 -2.60
CA LEU A 98 23.45 -8.27 -3.91
C LEU A 98 22.65 -6.97 -4.02
N THR A 99 21.85 -6.64 -3.00
CA THR A 99 21.05 -5.41 -2.95
C THR A 99 21.95 -4.17 -2.96
N LEU A 100 23.05 -4.18 -2.21
CA LEU A 100 23.98 -3.06 -2.12
C LEU A 100 24.66 -2.83 -3.48
N ASN A 101 25.20 -3.89 -4.09
CA ASN A 101 25.78 -3.83 -5.43
C ASN A 101 24.79 -3.32 -6.49
N PHE A 102 23.53 -3.76 -6.41
CA PHE A 102 22.49 -3.31 -7.31
C PHE A 102 22.14 -1.83 -7.12
N PHE A 103 22.07 -1.35 -5.88
CA PHE A 103 21.84 0.07 -5.59
C PHE A 103 23.01 0.95 -6.01
N GLU A 104 24.26 0.50 -5.86
CA GLU A 104 25.43 1.20 -6.38
C GLU A 104 25.36 1.35 -7.91
N TYR A 105 25.00 0.28 -8.61
CA TYR A 105 24.78 0.33 -10.06
C TYR A 105 23.64 1.29 -10.45
N LEU A 106 22.52 1.26 -9.71
CA LEU A 106 21.40 2.17 -9.94
C LEU A 106 21.81 3.62 -9.74
N LEU A 107 22.56 3.91 -8.67
CA LEU A 107 23.06 5.25 -8.39
C LEU A 107 23.98 5.74 -9.50
N ALA A 108 24.95 4.92 -9.92
CA ALA A 108 25.82 5.24 -11.04
C ALA A 108 25.03 5.45 -12.34
N THR A 109 23.95 4.70 -12.57
CA THR A 109 23.08 4.88 -13.74
C THR A 109 22.36 6.23 -13.69
N ILE A 110 21.90 6.65 -12.51
CA ILE A 110 21.27 7.96 -12.30
C ILE A 110 22.29 9.08 -12.52
N ASP A 111 23.49 8.96 -11.96
CA ASP A 111 24.55 9.96 -12.12
C ASP A 111 24.93 10.14 -13.59
N ASN A 112 25.11 9.04 -14.34
CA ASN A 112 25.37 9.09 -15.78
C ASN A 112 24.26 9.80 -16.55
N ARG A 113 22.99 9.62 -16.16
CA ARG A 113 21.88 10.35 -16.77
C ARG A 113 21.93 11.82 -16.42
N LEU A 114 22.16 12.17 -15.17
CA LEU A 114 22.25 13.56 -14.72
C LEU A 114 23.36 14.29 -15.48
N ASP A 115 24.52 13.66 -15.67
CA ASP A 115 25.62 14.21 -16.47
C ASP A 115 25.25 14.40 -17.96
N SER A 116 24.31 13.61 -18.50
CA SER A 116 23.85 13.74 -19.88
C SER A 116 22.83 14.87 -20.10
N ILE A 117 22.12 15.28 -19.04
CA ILE A 117 21.09 16.33 -19.11
C ILE A 117 21.62 17.69 -18.61
N ARG A 118 22.67 17.68 -17.79
CA ARG A 118 23.29 18.87 -17.20
C ARG A 118 24.21 19.61 -18.17
#